data_AF-A0A3Q7YGW9-F1
#
_entry.id   AF-A0A3Q7YGW9-F1
#
_cell.length_a   1.000
_cell.length_b   1.000
_cell.length_c   1.000
_cell.angle_alpha   90.00
_cell.angle_beta   90.00
_cell.angle_gamma   90.00
#
_symmetry.space_group_name_H-M   'P 1'
#
loop_
_entity.id
_entity.type
_entity.pdbx_description
1 polymer ?
#
loop_
_entity_poly.entity_id
_entity_poly.type
_entity_poly.pdbx_seq_one_letter_code
_entity_poly.pdbx_strand_id
1 'polypeptide(L)'
;MTITLDDGRGLLSIPCTGEFFTPPVNVNEDLAIAAVVELLGVAYDEVVTETRTNRGASYSFEWLKDVFFKKLHERRYDYVARAYLLHLVECIILADKSFTLVSAKYLFLFQDLDSCCKWAWGSATLVVLYDYLRDSTLPATKQIEGYLSLFQTWIYEHFPDICKRDMDEHISSMPQMFRWTAKHTSGNVAYYRAKLDALRDTDIIWASNYDENAVTRFQSVSLFTGYIHWYFTMVSYLPERCIRHFGYTQHVPPTPPMLVARDVDVE
;
A
#
# COMPACT_ATOMS: atom_id res chain seq x y z
N MET A 1 15.00 11.30 -5.43
CA MET A 1 13.53 11.44 -5.36
C MET A 1 12.94 10.05 -5.20
N THR A 2 12.07 9.85 -4.21
CA THR A 2 11.36 8.59 -3.91
C THR A 2 10.05 8.92 -3.22
N ILE A 3 9.12 7.97 -3.18
CA ILE A 3 7.89 8.09 -2.39
C ILE A 3 8.26 8.03 -0.91
N THR A 4 7.69 8.91 -0.10
CA THR A 4 7.98 9.09 1.31
C THR A 4 6.74 8.81 2.17
N LEU A 5 6.91 8.73 3.48
CA LEU A 5 5.78 8.70 4.41
C LEU A 5 4.93 9.98 4.31
N ASP A 6 5.52 11.10 3.88
CA ASP A 6 4.77 12.33 3.64
C ASP A 6 3.84 12.20 2.45
N ASP A 7 4.31 11.59 1.36
CA ASP A 7 3.48 11.30 0.19
C ASP A 7 2.35 10.33 0.55
N GLY A 8 2.62 9.29 1.35
CA GLY A 8 1.59 8.38 1.85
C GLY A 8 0.49 9.09 2.64
N ARG A 9 0.87 10.06 3.49
CA ARG A 9 -0.07 10.90 4.24
C ARG A 9 -0.78 11.90 3.34
N GLY A 10 -0.05 12.62 2.50
CA GLY A 10 -0.52 13.70 1.64
C GLY A 10 -1.49 13.20 0.57
N LEU A 11 -1.12 12.14 -0.13
CA LEU A 11 -1.90 11.58 -1.22
C LEU A 11 -3.08 10.75 -0.72
N LEU A 12 -2.88 9.91 0.31
CA LEU A 12 -3.90 8.92 0.73
C LEU A 12 -4.65 9.29 2.01
N SER A 13 -4.17 10.27 2.78
CA SER A 13 -4.72 10.61 4.11
C SER A 13 -4.77 9.43 5.09
N ILE A 14 -3.83 8.48 4.97
CA ILE A 14 -3.69 7.34 5.89
C ILE A 14 -2.65 7.63 6.99
N PRO A 15 -2.79 7.02 8.18
CA PRO A 15 -1.84 7.22 9.27
C PRO A 15 -0.48 6.58 8.98
N CYS A 16 0.59 7.40 9.06
CA CYS A 16 1.98 6.94 8.95
C CYS A 16 2.59 6.56 10.31
N THR A 17 1.89 6.84 11.40
CA THR A 17 2.25 6.47 12.76
C THR A 17 1.23 5.50 13.32
N GLY A 18 1.68 4.54 14.11
CA GLY A 18 0.78 3.57 14.72
C GLY A 18 1.51 2.31 15.14
N GLU A 19 0.73 1.30 15.45
CA GLU A 19 1.19 -0.05 15.73
C GLU A 19 1.55 -0.76 14.42
N PHE A 20 2.55 -1.64 14.48
CA PHE A 20 2.87 -2.54 13.38
C PHE A 20 2.09 -3.83 13.54
N PHE A 21 1.42 -4.24 12.46
CA PHE A 21 0.72 -5.50 12.45
C PHE A 21 1.71 -6.67 12.48
N THR A 22 1.52 -7.55 13.46
CA THR A 22 2.20 -8.85 13.54
C THR A 22 1.10 -9.93 13.49
N PRO A 23 0.94 -10.65 12.37
CA PRO A 23 -0.05 -11.70 12.28
C PRO A 23 0.31 -12.86 13.21
N PRO A 24 -0.67 -13.73 13.52
CA PRO A 24 -0.40 -14.99 14.20
C PRO A 24 0.68 -15.79 13.45
N VAL A 25 1.59 -16.41 14.20
CA VAL A 25 2.63 -17.28 13.64
C VAL A 25 1.98 -18.48 12.97
N ASN A 26 2.33 -18.73 11.71
CA ASN A 26 1.87 -19.88 10.93
C ASN A 26 0.34 -20.03 10.85
N VAL A 27 -0.32 -19.13 10.12
CA VAL A 27 -1.74 -19.27 9.77
C VAL A 27 -1.93 -20.47 8.85
N ASN A 28 -2.22 -21.61 9.46
CA ASN A 28 -2.55 -22.86 8.78
C ASN A 28 -4.04 -22.88 8.37
N GLU A 29 -4.45 -23.92 7.64
CA GLU A 29 -5.84 -24.07 7.17
C GLU A 29 -6.85 -24.06 8.31
N ASP A 30 -6.57 -24.76 9.43
CA ASP A 30 -7.49 -24.85 10.56
C ASP A 30 -7.72 -23.48 11.23
N LEU A 31 -6.65 -22.71 11.44
CA LEU A 31 -6.74 -21.37 12.02
C LEU A 31 -7.43 -20.40 11.05
N ALA A 32 -7.15 -20.53 9.75
CA ALA A 32 -7.81 -19.75 8.71
C ALA A 32 -9.33 -20.02 8.70
N ILE A 33 -9.73 -21.29 8.74
CA ILE A 33 -11.14 -21.70 8.80
C ILE A 33 -11.81 -21.13 10.06
N ALA A 34 -11.19 -21.32 11.23
CA ALA A 34 -11.72 -20.82 12.49
C ALA A 34 -11.89 -19.29 12.48
N ALA A 35 -10.90 -18.56 11.99
CA ALA A 35 -10.94 -17.11 11.91
C ALA A 35 -12.07 -16.60 11.01
N VAL A 36 -12.32 -17.24 9.86
CA VAL A 36 -13.43 -16.85 8.99
C VAL A 36 -14.80 -17.15 9.60
N VAL A 37 -14.95 -18.31 10.24
CA VAL A 37 -16.21 -18.65 10.93
C VAL A 37 -16.53 -17.61 12.00
N GLU A 38 -15.53 -17.22 12.79
CA GLU A 38 -15.69 -16.23 13.86
C GLU A 38 -15.89 -14.82 13.31
N LEU A 39 -14.98 -14.37 12.42
CA LEU A 39 -14.84 -12.96 12.03
C LEU A 39 -15.69 -12.58 10.82
N LEU A 40 -16.08 -13.53 9.97
CA LEU A 40 -16.98 -13.28 8.83
C LEU A 40 -18.35 -13.95 9.01
N GLY A 41 -18.54 -14.75 10.07
CA GLY A 41 -19.83 -15.37 10.39
C GLY A 41 -20.28 -16.40 9.34
N VAL A 42 -19.34 -17.05 8.66
CA VAL A 42 -19.62 -18.02 7.60
C VAL A 42 -19.76 -19.42 8.20
N ALA A 43 -20.57 -20.29 7.58
CA ALA A 43 -20.76 -21.65 8.05
C ALA A 43 -19.48 -22.48 7.84
N TYR A 44 -19.14 -23.33 8.81
CA TYR A 44 -17.87 -24.07 8.80
C TYR A 44 -17.66 -24.91 7.53
N ASP A 45 -18.70 -25.58 7.05
CA ASP A 45 -18.68 -26.41 5.84
C ASP A 45 -18.43 -25.59 4.56
N GLU A 46 -18.98 -24.38 4.49
CA GLU A 46 -18.75 -23.43 3.39
C GLU A 46 -17.27 -23.00 3.35
N VAL A 47 -16.68 -22.65 4.50
CA VAL A 47 -15.28 -22.22 4.58
C VAL A 47 -14.31 -23.35 4.28
N VAL A 48 -14.58 -24.57 4.78
CA VAL A 48 -13.76 -25.76 4.48
C VAL A 48 -13.75 -26.02 2.98
N THR A 49 -14.89 -25.88 2.30
CA THR A 49 -15.01 -26.08 0.87
C THR A 49 -14.17 -25.06 0.10
N GLU A 50 -14.24 -23.78 0.47
CA GLU A 50 -13.44 -22.72 -0.14
C GLU A 50 -11.94 -22.93 0.10
N THR A 51 -11.54 -23.20 1.34
CA THR A 51 -10.13 -23.40 1.74
C THR A 51 -9.51 -24.59 0.99
N ARG A 52 -10.25 -25.70 0.87
CA ARG A 52 -9.80 -26.89 0.10
C ARG A 52 -9.68 -26.61 -1.39
N THR A 53 -10.60 -25.81 -1.94
CA THR A 53 -10.59 -25.43 -3.37
C THR A 53 -9.33 -24.64 -3.69
N ASN A 54 -8.95 -23.71 -2.82
CA ASN A 54 -7.76 -22.86 -2.99
C ASN A 54 -6.45 -23.49 -2.49
N ARG A 55 -6.49 -24.70 -1.91
CA ARG A 55 -5.33 -25.47 -1.44
C ARG A 55 -4.43 -24.72 -0.46
N GLY A 56 -5.04 -24.05 0.50
CA GLY A 56 -4.31 -23.38 1.58
C GLY A 56 -5.15 -22.35 2.31
N ALA A 57 -4.50 -21.62 3.21
CA ALA A 57 -5.07 -20.54 4.02
C ALA A 57 -5.33 -19.25 3.20
N SER A 58 -6.10 -19.39 2.11
CA SER A 58 -6.49 -18.32 1.21
C SER A 58 -7.91 -18.53 0.67
N TYR A 59 -8.56 -17.44 0.28
CA TYR A 59 -9.94 -17.42 -0.23
C TYR A 59 -9.99 -16.69 -1.55
N SER A 60 -10.94 -17.03 -2.43
CA SER A 60 -11.12 -16.28 -3.66
C SER A 60 -11.78 -14.91 -3.41
N PHE A 61 -11.42 -13.91 -4.22
CA PHE A 61 -12.06 -12.60 -4.16
C PHE A 61 -13.56 -12.67 -4.46
N GLU A 62 -13.97 -13.56 -5.38
CA GLU A 62 -15.39 -13.73 -5.70
C GLU A 62 -16.16 -14.32 -4.52
N TRP A 63 -15.60 -15.33 -3.84
CA TRP A 63 -16.21 -15.88 -2.63
C TRP A 63 -16.31 -14.84 -1.51
N LEU A 64 -15.26 -14.03 -1.29
CA LEU A 64 -15.30 -12.97 -0.27
C LEU A 64 -16.38 -11.91 -0.57
N LYS A 65 -16.61 -11.62 -1.85
CA LYS A 65 -17.66 -10.73 -2.32
C LYS A 65 -19.05 -11.33 -2.13
N ASP A 66 -19.22 -12.63 -2.34
CA ASP A 66 -20.47 -13.33 -2.03
C ASP A 66 -20.78 -13.29 -0.53
N VAL A 67 -19.76 -13.52 0.32
CA VAL A 67 -19.87 -13.37 1.78
C VAL A 67 -20.29 -11.94 2.14
N PHE A 68 -19.67 -10.92 1.54
CA PHE A 68 -20.04 -9.52 1.77
C PHE A 68 -21.53 -9.27 1.50
N PHE A 69 -22.04 -9.67 0.33
CA PHE A 69 -23.45 -9.42 -0.03
C PHE A 69 -24.41 -10.23 0.84
N LYS A 70 -24.07 -11.49 1.15
CA LYS A 70 -24.84 -12.33 2.09
C LYS A 70 -24.96 -11.65 3.46
N LYS A 71 -23.85 -11.19 4.02
CA LYS A 71 -23.84 -10.52 5.34
C LYS A 71 -24.51 -9.15 5.32
N LEU A 72 -24.47 -8.46 4.19
CA LEU A 72 -25.18 -7.21 3.99
C LEU A 72 -26.70 -7.43 4.03
N HIS A 73 -27.20 -8.48 3.36
CA HIS A 73 -28.61 -8.86 3.42
C HIS A 73 -29.05 -9.29 4.83
N GLU A 74 -28.19 -10.00 5.55
CA GLU A 74 -28.41 -10.38 6.95
C GLU A 74 -28.29 -9.22 7.95
N ARG A 75 -27.89 -8.02 7.49
CA ARG A 75 -27.62 -6.82 8.32
C ARG A 75 -26.58 -7.06 9.42
N ARG A 76 -25.58 -7.90 9.14
CA ARG A 76 -24.47 -8.22 10.05
C ARG A 76 -23.27 -7.32 9.73
N TYR A 77 -23.38 -6.04 10.09
CA TYR A 77 -22.48 -5.00 9.61
C TYR A 77 -21.00 -5.20 9.98
N ASP A 78 -20.69 -5.81 11.12
CA ASP A 78 -19.29 -6.07 11.48
C ASP A 78 -18.62 -7.05 10.50
N TYR A 79 -19.35 -8.08 10.05
CA TYR A 79 -18.86 -9.03 9.06
C TYR A 79 -18.73 -8.38 7.68
N VAL A 80 -19.70 -7.54 7.32
CA VAL A 80 -19.66 -6.73 6.09
C VAL A 80 -18.42 -5.84 6.06
N ALA A 81 -18.15 -5.14 7.16
CA ALA A 81 -17.00 -4.25 7.29
C ALA A 81 -15.68 -5.02 7.15
N ARG A 82 -15.53 -6.16 7.84
CA ARG A 82 -14.32 -7.00 7.74
C ARG A 82 -14.11 -7.55 6.33
N ALA A 83 -15.16 -8.05 5.68
CA ALA A 83 -15.06 -8.55 4.31
C ALA A 83 -14.65 -7.43 3.33
N TYR A 84 -15.26 -6.25 3.46
CA TYR A 84 -14.95 -5.09 2.63
C TYR A 84 -13.51 -4.59 2.85
N LEU A 85 -13.10 -4.42 4.11
CA LEU A 85 -11.77 -3.91 4.43
C LEU A 85 -10.67 -4.91 4.03
N LEU A 86 -10.90 -6.21 4.21
CA LEU A 86 -10.00 -7.25 3.75
C LEU A 86 -9.84 -7.21 2.22
N HIS A 87 -10.95 -7.13 1.49
CA HIS A 87 -10.93 -6.96 0.04
C HIS A 87 -10.15 -5.70 -0.38
N LEU A 88 -10.47 -4.56 0.25
CA LEU A 88 -9.85 -3.27 -0.08
C LEU A 88 -8.33 -3.28 0.13
N VAL A 89 -7.87 -3.77 1.29
CA VAL A 89 -6.44 -3.76 1.63
C VAL A 89 -5.66 -4.73 0.75
N GLU A 90 -6.21 -5.90 0.46
CA GLU A 90 -5.57 -6.91 -0.41
C GLU A 90 -5.53 -6.49 -1.87
N CYS A 91 -6.58 -5.86 -2.39
CA CYS A 91 -6.60 -5.40 -3.79
C CYS A 91 -5.74 -4.16 -4.02
N ILE A 92 -5.49 -3.35 -2.99
CA ILE A 92 -4.88 -2.02 -3.17
C ILE A 92 -3.50 -1.95 -2.54
N ILE A 93 -3.39 -2.17 -1.23
CA ILE A 93 -2.14 -1.98 -0.49
C ILE A 93 -1.23 -3.19 -0.68
N LEU A 94 -1.79 -4.39 -0.57
CA LEU A 94 -1.09 -5.67 -0.53
C LEU A 94 -1.22 -6.46 -1.84
N ALA A 95 -1.58 -5.77 -2.93
CA ALA A 95 -1.81 -6.37 -4.22
C ALA A 95 -0.60 -7.17 -4.70
N ASP A 96 -0.75 -8.49 -4.77
CA ASP A 96 0.28 -9.42 -5.20
C ASP A 96 -0.07 -10.06 -6.56
N LYS A 97 0.68 -11.10 -6.96
CA LYS A 97 0.43 -11.87 -8.19
C LYS A 97 -0.85 -12.70 -8.14
N SER A 98 -1.41 -12.91 -6.96
CA SER A 98 -2.62 -13.69 -6.74
C SER A 98 -3.80 -12.80 -7.04
N PHE A 99 -3.98 -12.45 -8.32
CA PHE A 99 -5.07 -11.59 -8.80
C PHE A 99 -6.48 -12.08 -8.41
N THR A 100 -6.58 -13.29 -7.88
CA THR A 100 -7.84 -13.97 -7.56
C THR A 100 -7.97 -14.36 -6.10
N LEU A 101 -6.91 -14.29 -5.28
CA LEU A 101 -6.91 -14.83 -3.91
C LEU A 101 -6.57 -13.77 -2.87
N VAL A 102 -7.13 -13.97 -1.68
CA VAL A 102 -6.94 -13.21 -0.45
C VAL A 102 -6.31 -14.14 0.57
N SER A 103 -5.23 -13.72 1.22
CA SER A 103 -4.60 -14.50 2.28
C SER A 103 -5.35 -14.35 3.60
N ALA A 104 -5.66 -15.48 4.25
CA ALA A 104 -6.38 -15.50 5.51
C ALA A 104 -5.66 -14.75 6.64
N LYS A 105 -4.33 -14.64 6.57
CA LYS A 105 -3.53 -13.95 7.59
C LYS A 105 -3.88 -12.47 7.75
N TYR A 106 -4.38 -11.82 6.70
CA TYR A 106 -4.73 -10.41 6.75
C TYR A 106 -6.13 -10.17 7.32
N LEU A 107 -6.96 -11.21 7.47
CA LEU A 107 -8.24 -11.08 8.17
C LEU A 107 -8.03 -10.63 9.63
N PHE A 108 -6.92 -11.02 10.25
CA PHE A 108 -6.57 -10.64 11.61
C PHE A 108 -6.29 -9.13 11.78
N LEU A 109 -6.01 -8.38 10.71
CA LEU A 109 -5.93 -6.91 10.76
C LEU A 109 -7.25 -6.28 11.22
N PHE A 110 -8.35 -6.97 10.93
CA PHE A 110 -9.72 -6.51 11.15
C PHE A 110 -10.44 -7.33 12.23
N GLN A 111 -9.70 -8.12 13.03
CA GLN A 111 -10.28 -8.85 14.15
C GLN A 111 -11.02 -7.89 15.08
N ASP A 112 -10.33 -6.82 15.47
CA ASP A 112 -10.88 -5.66 16.15
C ASP A 112 -10.99 -4.47 15.20
N LEU A 113 -12.21 -4.11 14.81
CA LEU A 113 -12.47 -2.98 13.92
C LEU A 113 -12.07 -1.64 14.55
N ASP A 114 -12.14 -1.51 15.88
CA ASP A 114 -11.77 -0.28 16.58
C ASP A 114 -10.26 -0.05 16.59
N SER A 115 -9.47 -1.11 16.38
CA SER A 115 -8.01 -1.02 16.28
C SER A 115 -7.53 -0.72 14.87
N CYS A 116 -8.40 -0.72 13.86
CA CYS A 116 -8.01 -0.47 12.47
C CYS A 116 -7.37 0.90 12.25
N CYS A 117 -7.78 1.92 13.00
CA CYS A 117 -7.21 3.28 12.91
C CYS A 117 -5.86 3.41 13.62
N LYS A 118 -5.45 2.40 14.40
CA LYS A 118 -4.19 2.40 15.15
C LYS A 118 -3.01 1.85 14.35
N TRP A 119 -3.26 1.14 13.26
CA TRP A 119 -2.20 0.59 12.42
C TRP A 119 -1.45 1.68 11.65
N ALA A 120 -0.14 1.52 11.52
CA ALA A 120 0.71 2.38 10.70
C ALA A 120 0.55 2.08 9.20
N TRP A 121 -0.66 2.27 8.65
CA TRP A 121 -1.01 1.96 7.26
C TRP A 121 -0.09 2.62 6.23
N GLY A 122 0.36 3.86 6.49
CA GLY A 122 1.32 4.56 5.62
C GLY A 122 2.68 3.85 5.56
N SER A 123 3.18 3.39 6.71
CA SER A 123 4.42 2.60 6.76
C SER A 123 4.24 1.24 6.09
N ALA A 124 3.11 0.55 6.35
CA ALA A 124 2.77 -0.72 5.71
C ALA A 124 2.79 -0.60 4.18
N THR A 125 2.04 0.38 3.67
CA THR A 125 1.97 0.73 2.25
C THR A 125 3.35 0.97 1.66
N LEU A 126 4.17 1.77 2.33
CA LEU A 126 5.49 2.14 1.82
C LEU A 126 6.46 0.96 1.80
N VAL A 127 6.45 0.11 2.85
CA VAL A 127 7.27 -1.11 2.90
C VAL A 127 6.92 -2.03 1.74
N VAL A 128 5.63 -2.30 1.54
CA VAL A 128 5.14 -3.18 0.48
C VAL A 128 5.48 -2.63 -0.89
N LEU A 129 5.26 -1.32 -1.10
CA LEU A 129 5.61 -0.68 -2.36
C LEU A 129 7.13 -0.73 -2.64
N TYR A 130 7.97 -0.47 -1.65
CA TYR A 130 9.42 -0.55 -1.81
C TYR A 130 9.91 -1.97 -2.09
N ASP A 131 9.32 -2.97 -1.45
CA ASP A 131 9.62 -4.39 -1.66
C ASP A 131 9.35 -4.79 -3.12
N TYR A 132 8.17 -4.46 -3.64
CA TYR A 132 7.81 -4.75 -5.01
C TYR A 132 8.55 -3.91 -6.05
N LEU A 133 8.85 -2.63 -5.75
CA LEU A 133 9.69 -1.81 -6.62
C LEU A 133 11.11 -2.38 -6.69
N ARG A 134 11.68 -2.83 -5.56
CA ARG A 134 12.99 -3.52 -5.54
C ARG A 134 12.95 -4.75 -6.44
N ASP A 135 11.94 -5.60 -6.27
CA ASP A 135 11.80 -6.84 -7.05
C ASP A 135 11.56 -6.55 -8.56
N SER A 136 10.91 -5.44 -8.89
CA SER A 136 10.69 -5.01 -10.28
C SER A 136 11.96 -4.60 -11.03
N THR A 137 13.05 -4.30 -10.30
CA THR A 137 14.35 -4.02 -10.93
C THR A 137 15.09 -5.27 -11.38
N LEU A 138 14.64 -6.47 -10.95
CA LEU A 138 15.27 -7.73 -11.32
C LEU A 138 14.94 -8.07 -12.79
N PRO A 139 15.92 -8.53 -13.60
CA PRO A 139 15.69 -8.83 -15.02
C PRO A 139 14.61 -9.87 -15.31
N ALA A 140 14.31 -10.75 -14.34
CA ALA A 140 13.30 -11.81 -14.48
C ALA A 140 11.87 -11.31 -14.22
N THR A 141 11.69 -10.13 -13.64
CA THR A 141 10.39 -9.61 -13.23
C THR A 141 9.66 -9.00 -14.42
N LYS A 142 8.41 -9.43 -14.64
CA LYS A 142 7.58 -9.03 -15.80
C LYS A 142 6.44 -8.08 -15.44
N GLN A 143 6.17 -7.89 -14.16
CA GLN A 143 5.06 -7.11 -13.64
C GLN A 143 5.51 -6.37 -12.38
N ILE A 144 4.88 -5.23 -12.11
CA ILE A 144 5.09 -4.46 -10.87
C ILE A 144 3.85 -4.69 -10.00
N GLU A 145 4.07 -4.88 -8.71
CA GLU A 145 3.06 -5.20 -7.69
C GLU A 145 3.00 -4.11 -6.61
N GLY A 146 2.08 -4.28 -5.66
CA GLY A 146 1.82 -3.33 -4.58
C GLY A 146 0.90 -2.19 -4.98
N TYR A 147 0.94 -1.11 -4.21
CA TYR A 147 0.03 0.03 -4.35
C TYR A 147 0.38 0.93 -5.54
N LEU A 148 0.15 0.43 -6.76
CA LEU A 148 0.48 1.13 -8.01
C LEU A 148 -0.26 2.46 -8.19
N SER A 149 -1.47 2.60 -7.66
CA SER A 149 -2.19 3.88 -7.74
C SER A 149 -1.52 4.97 -6.91
N LEU A 150 -0.90 4.63 -5.77
CA LEU A 150 -0.05 5.57 -5.03
C LEU A 150 1.17 5.95 -5.89
N PHE A 151 1.84 4.97 -6.50
CA PHE A 151 2.98 5.25 -7.38
C PHE A 151 2.62 6.15 -8.56
N GLN A 152 1.49 5.90 -9.21
CA GLN A 152 0.98 6.70 -10.32
C GLN A 152 0.62 8.13 -9.91
N THR A 153 -0.10 8.29 -8.80
CA THR A 153 -0.53 9.62 -8.34
C THR A 153 0.63 10.44 -7.80
N TRP A 154 1.63 9.80 -7.20
CA TRP A 154 2.90 10.44 -6.90
C TRP A 154 3.62 10.94 -8.16
N ILE A 155 3.62 10.16 -9.27
CA ILE A 155 4.17 10.64 -10.54
C ILE A 155 3.41 11.89 -11.02
N TYR A 156 2.08 11.89 -10.93
CA TYR A 156 1.26 13.01 -11.37
C TYR A 156 1.52 14.29 -10.57
N GLU A 157 1.77 14.13 -9.27
CA GLU A 157 2.09 15.22 -8.35
C GLU A 157 3.45 15.85 -8.66
N HIS A 158 4.47 15.04 -8.95
CA HIS A 158 5.85 15.52 -9.10
C HIS A 158 6.28 15.83 -10.54
N PHE A 159 5.63 15.22 -11.55
CA PHE A 159 6.03 15.29 -12.96
C PHE A 159 4.89 15.81 -13.86
N PRO A 160 4.53 17.10 -13.74
CA PRO A 160 3.37 17.70 -14.40
C PRO A 160 3.38 17.62 -15.93
N ASP A 161 4.56 17.53 -16.53
CA ASP A 161 4.73 17.50 -17.99
C ASP A 161 4.76 16.08 -18.55
N ILE A 162 4.97 15.06 -17.72
CA ILE A 162 4.95 13.66 -18.15
C ILE A 162 3.51 13.17 -18.31
N CYS A 163 2.60 13.67 -17.47
CA CYS A 163 1.22 13.18 -17.41
C CYS A 163 0.22 14.27 -17.83
N LYS A 164 -0.81 13.91 -18.60
CA LYS A 164 -1.88 14.85 -18.96
C LYS A 164 -2.72 15.12 -17.70
N ARG A 165 -2.66 16.36 -17.22
CA ARG A 165 -3.39 16.83 -16.04
C ARG A 165 -4.79 17.29 -16.44
N ASP A 166 -5.80 16.53 -16.04
CA ASP A 166 -7.13 17.11 -15.80
C ASP A 166 -7.33 17.04 -14.30
N MET A 167 -7.42 18.21 -13.68
CA MET A 167 -7.75 18.33 -12.25
C MET A 167 -9.26 18.45 -12.16
N ASP A 168 -9.89 17.54 -11.43
CA ASP A 168 -11.26 17.77 -10.98
C ASP A 168 -11.24 18.85 -9.88
N GLU A 169 -12.41 19.46 -9.61
CA GLU A 169 -12.53 20.44 -8.54
C GLU A 169 -12.03 19.86 -7.22
N HIS A 170 -11.12 20.58 -6.57
CA HIS A 170 -10.55 20.12 -5.31
C HIS A 170 -11.60 20.14 -4.21
N ILE A 171 -11.97 18.95 -3.73
CA ILE A 171 -12.75 18.78 -2.51
C ILE A 171 -11.77 18.76 -1.32
N SER A 172 -11.75 19.84 -0.53
CA SER A 172 -10.82 20.01 0.60
C SER A 172 -10.87 18.89 1.65
N SER A 173 -11.96 18.13 1.72
CA SER A 173 -12.14 17.01 2.65
C SER A 173 -11.69 15.66 2.12
N MET A 174 -11.20 15.56 0.88
CA MET A 174 -10.74 14.31 0.27
C MET A 174 -9.22 14.23 0.20
N PRO A 175 -8.64 13.02 0.21
CA PRO A 175 -7.23 12.81 -0.04
C PRO A 175 -6.80 13.40 -1.38
N GLN A 176 -5.56 13.90 -1.48
CA GLN A 176 -5.11 14.58 -2.70
C GLN A 176 -5.09 13.67 -3.93
N MET A 177 -4.94 12.36 -3.73
CA MET A 177 -5.03 11.36 -4.80
C MET A 177 -6.32 11.51 -5.63
N PHE A 178 -7.44 11.93 -5.03
CA PHE A 178 -8.73 12.07 -5.72
C PHE A 178 -8.81 13.28 -6.66
N ARG A 179 -7.83 14.18 -6.65
CA ARG A 179 -7.74 15.27 -7.64
C ARG A 179 -7.40 14.75 -9.04
N TRP A 180 -6.84 13.54 -9.11
CA TRP A 180 -6.25 12.98 -10.31
C TRP A 180 -7.19 11.98 -10.98
N THR A 181 -7.52 12.22 -12.24
CA THR A 181 -8.17 11.22 -13.10
C THR A 181 -7.15 10.59 -14.04
N ALA A 182 -7.08 9.26 -14.01
CA ALA A 182 -6.19 8.52 -14.90
C ALA A 182 -6.69 8.62 -16.34
N LYS A 183 -5.99 9.37 -17.20
CA LYS A 183 -6.21 9.35 -18.64
C LYS A 183 -5.24 8.39 -19.30
N HIS A 184 -5.74 7.60 -20.25
CA HIS A 184 -4.88 6.83 -21.13
C HIS A 184 -3.92 7.76 -21.86
N THR A 185 -2.64 7.60 -21.56
CA THR A 185 -1.60 8.27 -22.28
C THR A 185 -1.23 7.46 -23.51
N SER A 186 -1.11 8.11 -24.67
CA SER A 186 -0.78 7.46 -25.95
C SER A 186 0.72 7.28 -26.19
N GLY A 187 1.57 7.62 -25.21
CA GLY A 187 3.02 7.51 -25.31
C GLY A 187 3.49 6.06 -25.21
N ASN A 188 4.38 5.63 -26.10
CA ASN A 188 5.05 4.34 -25.98
C ASN A 188 6.25 4.43 -25.00
N VAL A 189 6.88 3.29 -24.70
CA VAL A 189 8.02 3.24 -23.74
C VAL A 189 9.17 4.15 -24.17
N ALA A 190 9.47 4.22 -25.47
CA ALA A 190 10.56 5.06 -25.99
C ALA A 190 10.28 6.56 -25.77
N TYR A 191 9.04 6.99 -25.96
CA TYR A 191 8.59 8.35 -25.68
C TYR A 191 8.82 8.73 -24.22
N TYR A 192 8.45 7.86 -23.28
CA TYR A 192 8.62 8.13 -21.86
C TYR A 192 10.08 8.13 -21.43
N ARG A 193 10.91 7.23 -21.96
CA ARG A 193 12.36 7.26 -21.71
C ARG A 193 12.97 8.58 -22.15
N ALA A 194 12.69 9.00 -23.38
CA ALA A 194 13.19 10.29 -23.88
C ALA A 194 12.74 11.49 -23.04
N LYS A 195 11.50 11.46 -22.53
CA LYS A 195 11.01 12.50 -21.61
C LYS A 195 11.74 12.48 -20.27
N LEU A 196 11.91 11.30 -19.66
CA LEU A 196 12.62 11.14 -18.40
C LEU A 196 14.09 11.56 -18.53
N ASP A 197 14.76 11.20 -19.63
CA ASP A 197 16.14 11.57 -19.92
C ASP A 197 16.32 13.09 -20.13
N ALA A 198 15.26 13.78 -20.57
CA ALA A 198 15.26 15.22 -20.82
C ALA A 198 14.80 16.06 -19.62
N LEU A 199 14.40 15.44 -18.50
CA LEU A 199 13.90 16.14 -17.31
C LEU A 199 14.97 17.08 -16.73
N ARG A 200 14.55 18.32 -16.49
CA ARG A 200 15.33 19.33 -15.77
C ARG A 200 14.78 19.52 -14.37
N ASP A 201 15.59 20.20 -13.55
CA ASP A 201 15.21 20.54 -12.18
C ASP A 201 13.91 21.35 -12.08
N THR A 202 13.66 22.21 -13.07
CA THR A 202 12.48 23.06 -13.20
C THR A 202 11.22 22.30 -13.60
N ASP A 203 11.38 21.09 -14.14
CA ASP A 203 10.28 20.28 -14.65
C ASP A 203 9.70 19.38 -13.54
N ILE A 204 10.34 19.41 -12.35
CA ILE A 204 10.00 18.60 -11.19
C ILE A 204 9.44 19.50 -10.10
N ILE A 205 8.24 19.17 -9.62
CA ILE A 205 7.72 19.73 -8.39
C ILE A 205 8.38 18.97 -7.25
N TRP A 206 9.32 19.58 -6.53
CA TRP A 206 10.05 18.87 -5.49
C TRP A 206 9.19 18.66 -4.25
N ALA A 207 8.64 19.73 -3.68
CA ALA A 207 7.76 19.69 -2.53
C ALA A 207 6.32 19.97 -2.97
N SER A 208 5.45 18.97 -2.82
CA SER A 208 4.02 19.17 -3.03
C SER A 208 3.41 19.92 -1.84
N ASN A 209 2.35 20.66 -2.10
CA ASN A 209 1.65 21.45 -1.10
C ASN A 209 0.61 20.58 -0.36
N TYR A 210 1.09 19.62 0.44
CA TYR A 210 0.24 18.78 1.29
C TYR A 210 -0.36 19.54 2.48
N ASP A 211 0.26 20.66 2.89
CA ASP A 211 -0.05 21.38 4.12
C ASP A 211 -1.33 22.21 4.09
N GLU A 212 -1.93 22.43 2.92
CA GLU A 212 -3.21 23.16 2.81
C GLU A 212 -4.38 22.42 3.46
N ASN A 213 -4.29 21.10 3.63
CA ASN A 213 -5.31 20.29 4.28
C ASN A 213 -4.84 19.86 5.67
N ALA A 214 -5.62 20.20 6.70
CA ALA A 214 -5.32 19.90 8.10
C ALA A 214 -5.14 18.39 8.38
N VAL A 215 -5.76 17.53 7.57
CA VAL A 215 -5.65 16.06 7.65
C VAL A 215 -4.31 15.57 7.10
N THR A 216 -3.76 16.26 6.11
CA THR A 216 -2.54 15.87 5.38
C THR A 216 -1.29 16.64 5.80
N ARG A 217 -1.43 17.57 6.76
CA ARG A 217 -0.31 18.38 7.27
C ARG A 217 0.91 17.52 7.60
N PHE A 218 2.08 18.02 7.21
CA PHE A 218 3.38 17.43 7.45
C PHE A 218 3.54 16.98 8.90
N GLN A 219 4.14 15.80 9.07
CA GLN A 219 4.49 15.25 10.37
C GLN A 219 6.00 14.99 10.43
N SER A 220 6.62 15.31 11.56
CA SER A 220 8.07 15.09 11.74
C SER A 220 8.48 13.62 11.57
N VAL A 221 7.56 12.68 11.77
CA VAL A 221 7.81 11.26 11.50
C VAL A 221 8.16 10.97 10.04
N SER A 222 7.72 11.82 9.09
CA SER A 222 8.09 11.70 7.68
C SER A 222 9.59 11.92 7.43
N LEU A 223 10.32 12.48 8.41
CA LEU A 223 11.78 12.62 8.39
C LEU A 223 12.49 11.53 9.20
N PHE A 224 11.79 10.48 9.63
CA PHE A 224 12.41 9.34 10.30
C PHE A 224 13.48 8.71 9.39
N THR A 225 14.68 8.51 9.90
CA THR A 225 15.76 7.79 9.20
C THR A 225 15.99 6.47 9.92
N GLY A 226 15.88 5.34 9.22
CA GLY A 226 16.09 4.03 9.81
C GLY A 226 15.43 2.92 9.01
N TYR A 227 14.88 1.95 9.72
CA TYR A 227 14.13 0.85 9.12
C TYR A 227 12.65 0.99 9.44
N ILE A 228 11.83 0.86 8.41
CA ILE A 228 10.39 0.64 8.56
C ILE A 228 10.11 -0.82 8.21
N HIS A 229 9.09 -1.40 8.84
CA HIS A 229 8.75 -2.79 8.61
C HIS A 229 7.25 -2.99 8.49
N TRP A 230 6.91 -4.07 7.80
CA TRP A 230 5.58 -4.59 7.66
C TRP A 230 5.69 -6.11 7.65
N TYR A 231 5.01 -6.78 8.58
CA TYR A 231 5.13 -8.23 8.72
C TYR A 231 6.61 -8.64 8.89
N PHE A 232 7.12 -9.57 8.06
CA PHE A 232 8.52 -9.98 8.04
C PHE A 232 9.40 -9.15 7.09
N THR A 233 8.81 -8.22 6.33
CA THR A 233 9.54 -7.37 5.41
C THR A 233 10.04 -6.12 6.13
N MET A 234 11.33 -5.85 6.00
CA MET A 234 11.98 -4.66 6.54
C MET A 234 12.71 -3.94 5.42
N VAL A 235 12.50 -2.63 5.29
CA VAL A 235 13.16 -1.80 4.28
C VAL A 235 13.81 -0.58 4.92
N SER A 236 14.93 -0.16 4.36
CA SER A 236 15.59 1.07 4.77
C SER A 236 14.79 2.28 4.28
N TYR A 237 14.47 3.19 5.19
CA TYR A 237 13.82 4.47 4.92
C TYR A 237 14.80 5.60 5.23
N LEU A 238 15.26 6.28 4.17
CA LEU A 238 16.34 7.26 4.20
C LEU A 238 15.87 8.59 3.56
N PRO A 239 14.90 9.31 4.17
CA PRO A 239 14.32 10.52 3.60
C PRO A 239 15.35 11.65 3.42
N GLU A 240 16.47 11.62 4.15
CA GLU A 240 17.58 12.56 3.98
C GLU A 240 18.23 12.53 2.59
N ARG A 241 17.95 11.50 1.78
CA ARG A 241 18.38 11.41 0.36
C ARG A 241 17.45 12.13 -0.61
N CYS A 242 16.26 12.51 -0.13
CA CYS A 242 15.21 13.16 -0.91
C CYS A 242 14.66 14.37 -0.15
N ILE A 243 15.51 15.04 0.63
CA ILE A 243 15.14 16.13 1.55
C ILE A 243 14.49 17.33 0.82
N ARG A 244 14.73 17.49 -0.48
CA ARG A 244 14.01 18.45 -1.35
C ARG A 244 12.51 18.25 -1.41
N HIS A 245 12.03 17.03 -1.16
CA HIS A 245 10.59 16.74 -1.11
C HIS A 245 9.88 17.47 0.01
N PHE A 246 10.62 17.83 1.04
CA PHE A 246 10.12 18.51 2.22
C PHE A 246 10.46 20.01 2.19
N GLY A 247 10.85 20.55 1.02
CA GLY A 247 11.15 21.97 0.83
C GLY A 247 12.55 22.41 1.25
N TYR A 248 13.41 21.49 1.66
CA TYR A 248 14.77 21.81 2.10
C TYR A 248 15.81 21.66 0.98
N THR A 249 17.03 22.14 1.23
CA THR A 249 18.16 21.99 0.29
C THR A 249 18.80 20.61 0.40
N GLN A 250 19.02 19.92 -0.72
CA GLN A 250 19.71 18.62 -0.74
C GLN A 250 21.22 18.80 -0.60
N HIS A 251 21.78 18.24 0.47
CA HIS A 251 23.22 18.02 0.60
C HIS A 251 23.58 16.59 0.16
N VAL A 252 24.87 16.32 -0.06
CA VAL A 252 25.35 14.97 -0.35
C VAL A 252 24.99 14.05 0.83
N PRO A 253 24.13 13.05 0.64
CA PRO A 253 23.72 12.20 1.74
C PRO A 253 24.86 11.26 2.17
N PRO A 254 24.88 10.81 3.44
CA PRO A 254 25.86 9.83 3.92
C PRO A 254 25.73 8.51 3.14
N THR A 255 26.71 7.63 3.23
CA THR A 255 26.60 6.26 2.69
C THR A 255 25.48 5.51 3.41
N PRO A 256 24.59 4.77 2.71
CA PRO A 256 23.55 3.98 3.38
C PRO A 256 24.18 2.98 4.35
N PRO A 257 23.56 2.70 5.51
CA PRO A 257 23.98 1.59 6.34
C PRO A 257 23.88 0.30 5.51
N MET A 258 24.93 -0.51 5.52
CA MET A 258 24.91 -1.83 4.88
C MET A 258 23.77 -2.63 5.50
N LEU A 259 22.91 -3.23 4.65
CA LEU A 259 21.99 -4.25 5.11
C LEU A 259 22.86 -5.36 5.72
N VAL A 260 22.84 -5.50 7.05
CA VAL A 260 23.27 -6.74 7.66
C VAL A 260 22.26 -7.74 7.16
N ALA A 261 22.64 -8.55 6.17
CA ALA A 261 21.89 -9.74 5.83
C ALA A 261 21.76 -10.52 7.13
N ARG A 262 20.60 -10.46 7.77
CA ARG A 262 20.23 -11.53 8.68
C ARG A 262 19.97 -12.67 7.74
N ASP A 263 20.96 -13.54 7.61
CA ASP A 263 20.79 -14.87 7.07
C ASP A 263 19.50 -15.42 7.68
N VAL A 264 18.47 -15.53 6.85
CA VAL A 264 17.31 -16.35 7.18
C VAL A 264 17.80 -17.76 6.93
N ASP A 265 18.58 -18.28 7.89
CA ASP A 265 18.75 -19.70 8.06
C ASP A 265 17.36 -20.25 8.42
N VAL A 266 16.69 -20.76 7.39
CA VAL A 266 15.57 -21.68 7.55
C VAL A 266 16.19 -23.03 7.89
N GLU A 267 16.19 -23.37 9.19
CA GLU A 267 16.03 -24.75 9.65
C GLU A 267 14.61 -24.94 10.19
#